data_AF-A0A8X8ZD40-F1
#
_entry.id   AF-A0A8X8ZD40-F1
#
_cell.length_a   1.000
_cell.length_b   1.000
_cell.length_c   1.000
_cell.angle_alpha   90.00
_cell.angle_beta   90.00
_cell.angle_gamma   90.00
#
_symmetry.space_group_name_H-M   'P 1'
#
loop_
_entity.id
_entity.type
_entity.pdbx_description
1 polymer ?
#
loop_
_entity_poly.entity_id
_entity_poly.type
_entity_poly.pdbx_seq_one_letter_code
_entity_poly.pdbx_strand_id
1 'polypeptide(L)'
;MQKIGLTIDDINEYPLMLGCSVRKNMVPVLGYLEKTGIPRARMGEFVKNYPQCLHGSVVVELAPVIKFLRWLDVEKQDMGYVLMKYPELLGFKLEGTMSMSVAYLVSIGVNPRDNGPMVTQYPYILGMRVGTMIKPLVDYLVSLGLPKKILARMFEKRAYILGYDLEETVKPNYFFNLKLKIDPDGFARVVEKMPQIVSLKQNVIMKPVDFLLGRGISAADMAKMVVKCPQLIALQVGLMKNSYYYFKSEMGRPVKELVEFPEYFTYSLESRIKPRYQRLQSRGIRCSLAWFLNCSDQRFEERLQGAYIEAESSGPSFTLGGKLELPGNNDVVSEEDESDDEILYRHTHPSMDDLLHLRIEQEHSLSQHLIGLLLIDPQPLDLFSDCVQFLRERSIEGIKLDLKLDTGVE
;
A
#
# COMPACT_ATOMS: atom_id res chain seq x y z
N MET A 1 8.43 -25.85 26.74
CA MET A 1 8.55 -25.77 25.27
C MET A 1 7.39 -26.48 24.58
N GLN A 2 7.21 -27.79 24.70
CA GLN A 2 6.06 -28.47 24.07
C GLN A 2 4.69 -27.92 24.53
N LYS A 3 4.54 -27.53 25.81
CA LYS A 3 3.32 -26.87 26.33
C LYS A 3 2.96 -25.55 25.66
N ILE A 4 3.91 -24.89 25.01
CA ILE A 4 3.67 -23.65 24.25
C ILE A 4 3.65 -23.90 22.74
N GLY A 5 3.67 -25.17 22.29
CA GLY A 5 3.54 -25.55 20.89
C GLY A 5 4.84 -25.80 20.12
N LEU A 6 6.01 -25.75 20.78
CA LEU A 6 7.30 -26.06 20.13
C LEU A 6 7.50 -27.56 19.95
N THR A 7 7.92 -27.97 18.76
CA THR A 7 8.31 -29.34 18.41
C THR A 7 9.73 -29.67 18.88
N ILE A 8 10.13 -30.93 18.77
CA ILE A 8 11.53 -31.33 19.05
C ILE A 8 12.48 -30.72 18.01
N ASP A 9 12.05 -30.63 16.76
CA ASP A 9 12.86 -30.05 15.68
C ASP A 9 13.12 -28.56 15.92
N ASP A 10 12.10 -27.79 16.34
CA ASP A 10 12.28 -26.37 16.70
C ASP A 10 13.28 -26.18 17.85
N ILE A 11 13.31 -27.11 18.81
CA ILE A 11 14.28 -27.09 19.92
C ILE A 11 15.68 -27.42 19.40
N ASN A 12 15.80 -28.35 18.46
CA ASN A 12 17.07 -28.73 17.85
C ASN A 12 17.67 -27.62 16.97
N GLU A 13 16.83 -26.77 16.35
CA GLU A 13 17.27 -25.58 15.60
C GLU A 13 17.92 -24.52 16.51
N TYR A 14 17.51 -24.43 17.78
CA TYR A 14 18.15 -23.57 18.77
C TYR A 14 18.27 -24.25 20.14
N PRO A 15 19.24 -25.17 20.33
CA PRO A 15 19.37 -25.96 21.56
C PRO A 15 19.66 -25.12 22.82
N LEU A 16 20.20 -23.91 22.64
CA LEU A 16 20.53 -22.99 23.73
C LEU A 16 19.29 -22.60 24.54
N MET A 17 18.08 -22.67 23.99
CA MET A 17 16.85 -22.39 24.76
C MET A 17 16.65 -23.34 25.95
N LEU A 18 17.23 -24.55 25.91
CA LEU A 18 17.20 -25.50 27.01
C LEU A 18 18.11 -25.09 28.18
N GLY A 19 19.11 -24.25 27.92
CA GLY A 19 19.97 -23.68 28.94
C GLY A 19 19.32 -22.56 29.78
N CYS A 20 18.14 -22.08 29.37
CA CYS A 20 17.43 -21.03 30.09
C CYS A 20 16.84 -21.53 31.41
N SER A 21 17.00 -20.73 32.47
CA SER A 21 16.29 -21.00 33.72
C SER A 21 14.78 -20.85 33.51
N VAL A 22 14.05 -21.95 33.71
CA VAL A 22 12.58 -21.95 33.58
C VAL A 22 11.94 -20.89 34.49
N ARG A 23 12.37 -20.82 35.76
CA ARG A 23 11.78 -19.90 36.74
C ARG A 23 12.28 -18.47 36.63
N LYS A 24 13.58 -18.27 36.35
CA LYS A 24 14.17 -16.92 36.36
C LYS A 24 14.03 -16.19 35.02
N ASN A 25 13.93 -16.93 33.92
CA ASN A 25 13.92 -16.34 32.58
C ASN A 25 12.64 -16.72 31.82
N MET A 26 12.43 -18.01 31.53
CA MET A 26 11.36 -18.41 30.60
C MET A 26 9.96 -18.01 31.07
N VAL A 27 9.57 -18.35 32.31
CA VAL A 27 8.23 -18.03 32.82
C VAL A 27 8.00 -16.50 32.88
N PRO A 28 8.93 -15.69 33.44
CA PRO A 28 8.80 -14.24 33.40
C PRO A 28 8.71 -13.65 31.98
N VAL A 29 9.57 -14.09 31.06
CA VAL A 29 9.59 -13.60 29.66
C VAL A 29 8.27 -13.91 28.97
N LEU A 30 7.83 -15.18 29.00
CA LEU A 30 6.60 -15.60 28.33
C LEU A 30 5.37 -14.92 28.94
N GLY A 31 5.30 -14.80 30.27
CA GLY A 31 4.21 -14.09 30.95
C GLY A 31 4.19 -12.59 30.65
N TYR A 32 5.37 -11.98 30.49
CA TYR A 32 5.46 -10.57 30.08
C TYR A 32 5.00 -10.38 28.63
N LEU A 33 5.45 -11.24 27.72
CA LEU A 33 5.05 -11.21 26.30
C LEU A 33 3.54 -11.41 26.12
N GLU A 34 2.93 -12.32 26.89
CA GLU A 34 1.48 -12.52 26.93
C GLU A 34 0.77 -11.24 27.38
N LYS A 35 1.27 -10.59 28.45
CA LYS A 35 0.74 -9.31 28.94
C LYS A 35 0.91 -8.15 27.96
N THR A 36 1.93 -8.19 27.10
CA THR A 36 2.17 -7.16 26.07
C THR A 36 1.26 -7.30 24.86
N GLY A 37 0.52 -8.40 24.74
CA GLY A 37 -0.45 -8.62 23.67
C GLY A 37 -0.14 -9.80 22.74
N ILE A 38 0.93 -10.57 23.00
CA ILE A 38 1.19 -11.79 22.21
C ILE A 38 0.23 -12.90 22.66
N PRO A 39 -0.67 -13.41 21.81
CA PRO A 39 -1.62 -14.42 22.21
C PRO A 39 -0.92 -15.70 22.65
N ARG A 40 -1.40 -16.33 23.73
CA ARG A 40 -0.86 -17.59 24.22
C ARG A 40 -0.79 -18.69 23.14
N ALA A 41 -1.76 -18.70 22.23
CA ALA A 41 -1.82 -19.62 21.09
C ALA A 41 -0.68 -19.42 20.08
N ARG A 42 -0.15 -18.20 19.94
CA ARG A 42 0.96 -17.85 19.03
C ARG A 42 2.31 -17.74 19.74
N MET A 43 2.36 -17.97 21.05
CA MET A 43 3.60 -17.88 21.83
C MET A 43 4.68 -18.86 21.34
N GLY A 44 4.29 -20.07 20.94
CA GLY A 44 5.22 -21.05 20.36
C GLY A 44 5.85 -20.56 19.06
N GLU A 45 5.04 -20.00 18.17
CA GLU A 45 5.48 -19.40 16.90
C GLU A 45 6.46 -18.24 17.15
N PHE A 46 6.14 -17.35 18.09
CA PHE A 46 7.05 -16.26 18.47
C PHE A 46 8.41 -16.78 18.94
N VAL A 47 8.41 -17.74 19.86
CA VAL A 47 9.65 -18.31 20.41
C VAL A 47 10.42 -19.10 19.35
N LYS A 48 9.73 -19.76 18.41
CA LYS A 48 10.37 -20.42 17.26
C LYS A 48 11.12 -19.41 16.41
N ASN A 49 10.49 -18.28 16.08
CA ASN A 49 11.08 -17.26 15.21
C ASN A 49 12.19 -16.45 15.91
N TYR A 50 12.14 -16.33 17.25
CA TYR A 50 13.11 -15.54 18.02
C TYR A 50 13.42 -16.17 19.40
N PRO A 51 14.07 -17.35 19.43
CA PRO A 51 14.24 -18.13 20.66
C PRO A 51 15.18 -17.47 21.69
N GLN A 52 16.07 -16.58 21.24
CA GLN A 52 16.95 -15.79 22.11
C GLN A 52 16.18 -14.88 23.09
N CYS A 53 14.91 -14.53 22.84
CA CYS A 53 14.11 -13.78 23.81
C CYS A 53 14.05 -14.46 25.18
N LEU A 54 14.13 -15.78 25.22
CA LEU A 54 14.06 -16.56 26.46
C LEU A 54 15.26 -16.36 27.37
N HIS A 55 16.39 -15.92 26.81
CA HIS A 55 17.59 -15.60 27.58
C HIS A 55 17.51 -14.19 28.17
N GLY A 56 16.60 -13.37 27.66
CA GLY A 56 16.51 -11.95 27.99
C GLY A 56 15.98 -11.68 29.39
N SER A 57 16.32 -10.50 29.90
CA SER A 57 15.76 -9.93 31.12
C SER A 57 14.54 -9.08 30.79
N VAL A 58 13.40 -9.41 31.40
CA VAL A 58 12.18 -8.60 31.25
C VAL A 58 12.41 -7.14 31.64
N VAL A 59 13.15 -6.90 32.72
CA VAL A 59 13.33 -5.55 33.28
C VAL A 59 14.36 -4.74 32.50
N VAL A 60 15.44 -5.39 32.06
CA VAL A 60 16.61 -4.71 31.48
C VAL A 60 16.52 -4.61 29.96
N GLU A 61 15.88 -5.57 29.30
CA GLU A 61 15.89 -5.66 27.83
C GLU A 61 14.49 -5.49 27.24
N LEU A 62 13.52 -6.33 27.62
CA LEU A 62 12.19 -6.30 26.99
C LEU A 62 11.39 -5.05 27.37
N ALA A 63 11.25 -4.75 28.67
CA ALA A 63 10.40 -3.65 29.12
C ALA A 63 10.82 -2.27 28.60
N PRO A 64 12.13 -1.95 28.49
CA PRO A 64 12.57 -0.72 27.82
C PRO A 64 12.10 -0.64 26.37
N VAL A 65 12.17 -1.73 25.59
CA VAL A 65 11.68 -1.75 24.20
C VAL A 65 10.18 -1.47 24.13
N ILE A 66 9.37 -2.11 24.99
CA ILE A 66 7.92 -1.85 25.03
C ILE A 66 7.61 -0.41 25.43
N LYS A 67 8.35 0.16 26.39
CA LYS A 67 8.20 1.57 26.78
C LYS A 67 8.57 2.51 25.64
N PHE A 68 9.61 2.18 24.87
CA PHE A 68 10.02 2.96 23.72
C PHE A 68 8.97 2.92 22.60
N LEU A 69 8.43 1.75 22.27
CA LEU A 69 7.34 1.63 21.30
C LEU A 69 6.10 2.43 21.72
N ARG A 70 5.75 2.42 23.02
CA ARG A 70 4.68 3.28 23.54
C ARG A 70 4.99 4.77 23.45
N TRP A 71 6.25 5.15 23.66
CA TRP A 71 6.70 6.53 23.52
C TRP A 71 6.62 7.00 22.06
N LEU A 72 6.78 6.10 21.10
CA LEU A 72 6.52 6.36 19.69
C LEU A 72 5.04 6.42 19.32
N ASP A 73 4.13 6.23 20.28
CA ASP A 73 2.68 6.20 20.05
C ASP A 73 2.19 4.94 19.30
N VAL A 74 2.90 3.82 19.45
CA VAL A 74 2.34 2.51 19.06
C VAL A 74 1.24 2.14 20.05
N GLU A 75 0.06 1.80 19.55
CA GLU A 75 -1.09 1.50 20.39
C GLU A 75 -0.91 0.19 21.15
N LYS A 76 -1.54 0.09 22.34
CA LYS A 76 -1.42 -1.10 23.20
C LYS A 76 -1.91 -2.37 22.49
N GLN A 77 -2.94 -2.27 21.66
CA GLN A 77 -3.51 -3.38 20.89
C GLN A 77 -2.56 -3.86 19.79
N ASP A 78 -1.78 -2.96 19.18
CA ASP A 78 -0.84 -3.26 18.10
C ASP A 78 0.51 -3.80 18.58
N MET A 79 0.84 -3.66 19.87
CA MET A 79 2.11 -4.11 20.45
C MET A 79 2.39 -5.59 20.13
N GLY A 80 1.39 -6.45 20.31
CA GLY A 80 1.52 -7.87 20.01
C GLY A 80 1.82 -8.11 18.53
N TYR A 81 1.10 -7.42 17.64
CA TYR A 81 1.30 -7.50 16.19
C TYR A 81 2.71 -7.05 15.78
N VAL A 82 3.16 -5.89 16.26
CA VAL A 82 4.49 -5.33 15.98
C VAL A 82 5.61 -6.29 16.40
N LEU A 83 5.52 -6.86 17.61
CA LEU A 83 6.51 -7.81 18.10
C LEU A 83 6.48 -9.12 17.33
N MET A 84 5.30 -9.64 17.00
CA MET A 84 5.18 -10.85 16.19
C MET A 84 5.78 -10.66 14.79
N LYS A 85 5.62 -9.46 14.20
CA LYS A 85 6.14 -9.12 12.88
C LYS A 85 7.65 -8.91 12.86
N TYR A 86 8.22 -8.31 13.92
CA TYR A 86 9.66 -8.13 14.04
C TYR A 86 10.18 -8.38 15.47
N PRO A 87 10.31 -9.65 15.88
CA PRO A 87 10.73 -10.02 17.24
C PRO A 87 12.12 -9.50 17.63
N GLU A 88 13.02 -9.34 16.66
CA GLU A 88 14.39 -8.85 16.83
C GLU A 88 14.45 -7.44 17.42
N LEU A 89 13.34 -6.69 17.38
CA LEU A 89 13.20 -5.43 18.12
C LEU A 89 13.63 -5.55 19.58
N LEU A 90 13.33 -6.69 20.21
CA LEU A 90 13.68 -6.95 21.61
C LEU A 90 15.19 -7.05 21.85
N GLY A 91 15.99 -7.24 20.80
CA GLY A 91 17.45 -7.32 20.86
C GLY A 91 18.18 -6.02 20.51
N PHE A 92 17.48 -5.00 20.00
CA PHE A 92 18.13 -3.74 19.61
C PHE A 92 18.41 -2.83 20.81
N LYS A 93 19.52 -2.10 20.71
CA LYS A 93 19.84 -1.03 21.64
C LYS A 93 18.95 0.18 21.36
N LEU A 94 18.22 0.63 22.37
CA LEU A 94 17.40 1.84 22.33
C LEU A 94 18.25 3.07 22.05
N GLU A 95 19.29 3.27 22.87
CA GLU A 95 20.34 4.27 22.67
C GLU A 95 21.28 3.77 21.58
N GLY A 96 20.89 3.99 20.33
CA GLY A 96 21.56 3.43 19.17
C GLY A 96 20.61 3.36 17.99
N THR A 97 20.52 2.19 17.34
CA THR A 97 19.81 1.99 16.08
C THR A 97 18.39 2.57 16.09
N MET A 98 17.57 2.24 17.09
CA MET A 98 16.16 2.64 17.12
C MET A 98 16.00 4.16 17.25
N SER A 99 16.67 4.77 18.23
CA SER A 99 16.60 6.23 18.43
C SER A 99 17.19 7.01 17.25
N MET A 100 18.26 6.51 16.63
CA MET A 100 18.87 7.14 15.46
C MET A 100 17.94 7.11 14.24
N SER A 101 17.24 5.99 14.00
CA SER A 101 16.24 5.89 12.92
C SER A 101 15.13 6.91 13.12
N VAL A 102 14.54 6.97 14.32
CA VAL A 102 13.47 7.92 14.64
C VAL A 102 13.95 9.37 14.52
N ALA A 103 15.12 9.70 15.09
CA ALA A 103 15.69 11.04 15.01
C ALA A 103 15.94 11.48 13.56
N TYR A 104 16.40 10.56 12.71
CA TYR A 104 16.58 10.84 11.29
C TYR A 104 15.25 11.10 10.58
N LEU A 105 14.22 10.30 10.83
CA LEU A 105 12.88 10.50 10.26
C LEU A 105 12.31 11.87 10.64
N VAL A 106 12.41 12.25 11.91
CA VAL A 106 12.01 13.60 12.36
C VAL A 106 12.85 14.69 11.67
N SER A 107 14.16 14.46 11.48
CA SER A 107 15.04 15.44 10.82
C SER A 107 14.72 15.68 9.33
N ILE A 108 14.13 14.70 8.64
CA ILE A 108 13.67 14.86 7.26
C ILE A 108 12.26 15.44 7.16
N GLY A 109 11.58 15.61 8.31
CA GLY A 109 10.29 16.28 8.42
C GLY A 109 9.10 15.35 8.70
N VAL A 110 9.33 14.09 9.07
CA VAL A 110 8.26 13.19 9.53
C VAL A 110 7.67 13.75 10.82
N ASN A 111 6.35 13.87 10.86
CA ASN A 111 5.64 14.32 12.05
C ASN A 111 5.78 13.29 13.18
N PRO A 112 6.20 13.70 14.40
CA PRO A 112 6.39 12.78 15.51
C PRO A 112 5.16 11.90 15.86
N ARG A 113 3.95 12.40 15.57
CA ARG A 113 2.69 11.66 15.80
C ARG A 113 2.50 10.49 14.82
N ASP A 114 3.13 10.55 13.65
CA ASP A 114 3.03 9.52 12.64
C ASP A 114 4.07 8.40 12.84
N ASN A 115 5.02 8.56 13.78
CA ASN A 115 6.02 7.52 14.07
C ASN A 115 5.38 6.19 14.53
N GLY A 116 4.37 6.24 15.40
CA GLY A 116 3.67 5.06 15.91
C GLY A 116 3.00 4.28 14.78
N PRO A 117 2.10 4.92 14.01
CA PRO A 117 1.52 4.32 12.81
C PRO A 117 2.56 3.78 11.81
N MET A 118 3.65 4.50 11.58
CA MET A 118 4.73 4.02 10.70
C MET A 118 5.40 2.75 11.22
N VAL A 119 5.66 2.67 12.54
CA VAL A 119 6.23 1.47 13.17
C VAL A 119 5.23 0.31 13.15
N THR A 120 3.94 0.57 13.36
CA THR A 120 2.90 -0.45 13.24
C THR A 120 2.86 -1.02 11.83
N GLN A 121 2.91 -0.17 10.79
CA GLN A 121 2.93 -0.60 9.39
C GLN A 121 4.22 -1.35 9.02
N TYR A 122 5.39 -0.82 9.42
CA TYR A 122 6.69 -1.34 9.02
C TYR A 122 7.71 -1.28 10.17
N PRO A 123 7.69 -2.23 11.12
CA PRO A 123 8.51 -2.18 12.33
C PRO A 123 10.02 -2.30 12.07
N TYR A 124 10.38 -2.86 10.91
CA TYR A 124 11.78 -3.02 10.48
C TYR A 124 12.56 -1.70 10.46
N ILE A 125 11.90 -0.54 10.29
CA ILE A 125 12.55 0.79 10.31
C ILE A 125 13.40 1.04 11.56
N LEU A 126 13.02 0.45 12.69
CA LEU A 126 13.74 0.63 13.96
C LEU A 126 15.03 -0.21 14.04
N GLY A 127 15.15 -1.24 13.19
CA GLY A 127 16.37 -2.04 13.02
C GLY A 127 17.27 -1.57 11.87
N MET A 128 16.77 -0.70 11.00
CA MET A 128 17.50 -0.22 9.82
C MET A 128 18.68 0.70 10.19
N ARG A 129 19.79 0.57 9.46
CA ARG A 129 20.94 1.46 9.62
C ARG A 129 20.72 2.76 8.84
N VAL A 130 20.64 3.88 9.55
CA VAL A 130 20.44 5.20 8.94
C VAL A 130 21.49 5.53 7.88
N GLY A 131 22.78 5.39 8.22
CA GLY A 131 23.88 5.83 7.35
C GLY A 131 24.05 5.03 6.07
N THR A 132 23.61 3.77 6.04
CA THR A 132 23.84 2.86 4.90
C THR A 132 22.57 2.48 4.15
N MET A 133 21.39 2.59 4.77
CA MET A 133 20.12 2.20 4.16
C MET A 133 19.22 3.41 3.93
N ILE A 134 18.80 4.08 5.01
CA ILE A 134 17.77 5.11 4.95
C ILE A 134 18.31 6.39 4.29
N LYS A 135 19.47 6.87 4.71
CA LYS A 135 20.03 8.13 4.21
C LYS A 135 20.37 8.09 2.71
N PRO A 136 21.04 7.06 2.17
CA PRO A 136 21.29 6.95 0.74
C PRO A 136 20.01 6.96 -0.10
N LEU A 137 18.96 6.25 0.33
CA LEU A 137 17.66 6.25 -0.33
C LEU A 137 17.06 7.66 -0.38
N VAL A 138 17.01 8.34 0.78
CA VAL A 138 16.47 9.71 0.87
C VAL A 138 17.29 10.68 0.02
N ASP A 139 18.61 10.64 0.10
CA ASP A 139 19.49 11.52 -0.69
C ASP A 139 19.31 11.28 -2.19
N TYR A 140 19.14 10.04 -2.62
CA TYR A 140 18.84 9.71 -4.02
C TYR A 140 17.50 10.29 -4.45
N LEU A 141 16.43 10.08 -3.69
CA LEU A 141 15.12 10.63 -4.04
C LEU A 141 15.13 12.18 -4.07
N VAL A 142 15.88 12.82 -3.16
CA VAL A 142 16.11 14.27 -3.20
C VAL A 142 16.84 14.67 -4.49
N SER A 143 17.83 13.91 -4.93
CA SER A 143 18.54 14.16 -6.20
C SER A 143 17.65 14.03 -7.44
N LEU A 144 16.53 13.30 -7.33
CA LEU A 144 15.50 13.20 -8.37
C LEU A 144 14.50 14.38 -8.36
N GLY A 145 14.69 15.35 -7.47
CA GLY A 145 13.84 16.53 -7.37
C GLY A 145 12.74 16.45 -6.29
N LEU A 146 12.72 15.40 -5.46
CA LEU A 146 11.71 15.30 -4.39
C LEU A 146 12.14 16.10 -3.16
N PRO A 147 11.37 17.12 -2.73
CA PRO A 147 11.63 17.82 -1.48
C PRO A 147 11.49 16.88 -0.28
N LYS A 148 12.35 17.02 0.73
CA LYS A 148 12.30 16.21 1.96
C LYS A 148 10.92 16.19 2.63
N LYS A 149 10.18 17.31 2.57
CA LYS A 149 8.82 17.40 3.10
C LYS A 149 7.81 16.49 2.37
N ILE A 150 7.95 16.32 1.06
CA ILE A 150 7.13 15.38 0.28
C ILE A 150 7.52 13.94 0.65
N LEU A 151 8.83 13.67 0.78
CA LEU A 151 9.33 12.37 1.21
C LEU A 151 8.84 11.99 2.62
N ALA A 152 8.83 12.94 3.56
CA ALA A 152 8.29 12.73 4.89
C ALA A 152 6.83 12.28 4.84
N ARG A 153 5.96 13.04 4.15
CA ARG A 153 4.55 12.67 3.95
C ARG A 153 4.37 11.32 3.26
N MET A 154 5.25 11.02 2.31
CA MET A 154 5.27 9.74 1.61
C MET A 154 5.54 8.59 2.59
N PHE A 155 6.55 8.72 3.45
CA PHE A 155 6.91 7.70 4.43
C PHE A 155 5.88 7.58 5.56
N GLU A 156 5.26 8.68 5.98
CA GLU A 156 4.14 8.68 6.94
C GLU A 156 2.99 7.78 6.49
N LYS A 157 2.72 7.72 5.18
CA LYS A 157 1.66 6.87 4.62
C LYS A 157 2.13 5.47 4.24
N ARG A 158 3.41 5.34 3.85
CA ARG A 158 3.98 4.14 3.22
C ARG A 158 5.41 3.91 3.73
N ALA A 159 5.54 3.54 5.00
CA ALA A 159 6.82 3.35 5.67
C ALA A 159 7.66 2.23 5.04
N TYR A 160 7.02 1.22 4.45
CA TYR A 160 7.69 0.11 3.76
C TYR A 160 8.55 0.54 2.57
N ILE A 161 8.34 1.75 2.01
CA ILE A 161 9.18 2.28 0.93
C ILE A 161 10.65 2.40 1.37
N LEU A 162 10.88 2.63 2.66
CA LEU A 162 12.22 2.68 3.25
C LEU A 162 12.96 1.34 3.12
N GLY A 163 12.23 0.23 3.04
CA GLY A 163 12.76 -1.12 2.93
C GLY A 163 13.21 -1.51 1.52
N TYR A 164 12.93 -0.73 0.49
CA TYR A 164 13.34 -1.07 -0.88
C TYR A 164 14.84 -0.92 -1.08
N ASP A 165 15.40 -1.85 -1.86
CA ASP A 165 16.79 -1.78 -2.25
C ASP A 165 17.02 -0.62 -3.25
N LEU A 166 18.00 0.23 -2.94
CA LEU A 166 18.29 1.42 -3.72
C LEU A 166 18.83 1.08 -5.13
N GLU A 167 19.70 0.09 -5.24
CA GLU A 167 20.41 -0.24 -6.47
C GLU A 167 19.61 -1.19 -7.37
N GLU A 168 18.96 -2.19 -6.77
CA GLU A 168 18.24 -3.23 -7.50
C GLU A 168 16.80 -2.82 -7.82
N THR A 169 16.17 -2.00 -6.98
CA THR A 169 14.76 -1.62 -7.14
C THR A 169 14.61 -0.15 -7.54
N VAL A 170 15.07 0.79 -6.71
CA VAL A 170 14.68 2.20 -6.85
C VAL A 170 15.36 2.90 -8.04
N LYS A 171 16.67 2.71 -8.23
CA LYS A 171 17.42 3.32 -9.34
C LYS A 171 16.95 2.86 -10.73
N PRO A 172 16.79 1.56 -11.02
CA PRO A 172 16.32 1.09 -12.32
C PRO A 172 14.93 1.64 -12.67
N ASN A 173 14.07 1.81 -11.67
CA ASN A 173 12.71 2.31 -11.88
C ASN A 173 12.68 3.79 -12.31
N TYR A 174 13.75 4.56 -12.15
CA TYR A 174 13.81 5.92 -12.71
C TYR A 174 13.91 5.95 -14.25
N PHE A 175 14.20 4.82 -14.90
CA PHE A 175 14.41 4.76 -16.35
C PHE A 175 13.19 5.21 -17.18
N PHE A 176 11.96 4.90 -16.74
CA PHE A 176 10.77 5.34 -17.50
C PHE A 176 10.67 6.86 -17.54
N ASN A 177 11.07 7.55 -16.46
CA ASN A 177 11.10 9.00 -16.42
C ASN A 177 12.06 9.53 -17.49
N LEU A 178 13.29 8.98 -17.56
CA LEU A 178 14.25 9.34 -18.60
C LEU A 178 13.71 9.13 -20.02
N LYS A 179 12.98 8.03 -20.26
CA LYS A 179 12.36 7.74 -21.57
C LYS A 179 11.25 8.74 -21.91
N LEU A 180 10.44 9.13 -20.93
CA LEU A 180 9.33 10.09 -21.11
C LEU A 180 9.78 11.55 -21.02
N LYS A 181 11.00 11.82 -20.53
CA LYS A 181 11.56 13.15 -20.27
C LYS A 181 10.65 14.00 -19.38
N ILE A 182 10.15 13.41 -18.29
CA ILE A 182 9.38 14.14 -17.29
C ILE A 182 10.36 15.03 -16.51
N ASP A 183 10.02 16.31 -16.35
CA ASP A 183 10.84 17.23 -15.57
C ASP A 183 10.85 16.84 -14.07
N PRO A 184 11.86 17.27 -13.29
CA PRO A 184 11.95 16.91 -11.87
C PRO A 184 10.70 17.26 -11.05
N ASP A 185 10.07 18.42 -11.31
CA ASP A 185 8.85 18.83 -10.62
C ASP A 185 7.66 17.94 -11.02
N GLY A 186 7.57 17.59 -12.30
CA GLY A 186 6.63 16.61 -12.83
C GLY A 186 6.77 15.25 -12.16
N PHE A 187 7.99 14.75 -12.02
CA PHE A 187 8.26 13.49 -11.36
C PHE A 187 7.92 13.53 -9.87
N ALA A 188 8.26 14.62 -9.17
CA ALA A 188 7.88 14.81 -7.78
C ALA A 188 6.35 14.74 -7.59
N ARG A 189 5.56 15.38 -8.47
CA ARG A 189 4.09 15.26 -8.45
C ARG A 189 3.58 13.85 -8.71
N VAL A 190 4.26 13.09 -9.58
CA VAL A 190 3.92 11.70 -9.86
C VAL A 190 4.13 10.84 -8.62
N VAL A 191 5.29 10.95 -7.97
CA VAL A 191 5.60 10.19 -6.75
C VAL A 191 4.73 10.63 -5.57
N GLU A 192 4.42 11.92 -5.43
CA GLU A 192 3.51 12.41 -4.40
C GLU A 192 2.12 11.77 -4.52
N LYS A 193 1.60 11.65 -5.75
CA LYS A 193 0.31 11.00 -6.02
C LYS A 193 0.36 9.48 -5.96
N MET A 194 1.52 8.89 -6.26
CA MET A 194 1.72 7.45 -6.38
C MET A 194 3.12 7.05 -5.86
N PRO A 195 3.33 7.03 -4.53
CA PRO A 195 4.63 6.74 -3.92
C PRO A 195 5.28 5.45 -4.40
N GLN A 196 4.48 4.41 -4.61
CA GLN A 196 4.93 3.09 -5.04
C GLN A 196 5.57 3.07 -6.43
N ILE A 197 5.44 4.13 -7.22
CA ILE A 197 6.02 4.18 -8.56
C ILE A 197 7.55 3.96 -8.53
N VAL A 198 8.19 4.28 -7.41
CA VAL A 198 9.63 4.08 -7.21
C VAL A 198 10.00 2.60 -7.05
N SER A 199 9.04 1.71 -6.80
CA SER A 199 9.27 0.26 -6.65
C SER A 199 8.65 -0.60 -7.76
N LEU A 200 7.83 -0.02 -8.64
CA LEU A 200 7.21 -0.75 -9.75
C LEU A 200 8.24 -1.26 -10.76
N LYS A 201 8.22 -2.57 -11.04
CA LYS A 201 9.09 -3.18 -12.05
C LYS A 201 8.98 -2.48 -13.41
N GLN A 202 10.12 -2.19 -14.03
CA GLN A 202 10.19 -1.48 -15.32
C GLN A 202 9.32 -2.11 -16.41
N ASN A 203 9.25 -3.45 -16.49
CA ASN A 203 8.43 -4.14 -17.48
C ASN A 203 6.92 -3.93 -17.28
N VAL A 204 6.46 -3.67 -16.06
CA VAL A 204 5.07 -3.32 -15.76
C VAL A 204 4.78 -1.92 -16.27
N ILE A 205 5.65 -0.96 -15.95
CA ILE A 205 5.51 0.45 -16.35
C ILE A 205 5.56 0.60 -17.88
N MET A 206 6.48 -0.10 -18.53
CA MET A 206 6.74 0.10 -19.94
C MET A 206 5.66 -0.48 -20.86
N LYS A 207 4.93 -1.50 -20.41
CA LYS A 207 3.85 -2.13 -21.20
C LYS A 207 2.72 -1.13 -21.58
N PRO A 208 2.10 -0.38 -20.65
CA PRO A 208 1.12 0.67 -20.99
C PRO A 208 1.72 1.82 -21.80
N VAL A 209 2.95 2.23 -21.48
CA VAL A 209 3.65 3.31 -22.19
C VAL A 209 3.83 2.94 -23.66
N ASP A 210 4.44 1.78 -23.94
CA ASP A 210 4.72 1.33 -25.31
C ASP A 210 3.42 1.05 -26.07
N PHE A 211 2.37 0.58 -25.39
CA PHE A 211 1.04 0.47 -25.98
C PHE A 211 0.53 1.83 -26.49
N LEU A 212 0.49 2.87 -25.67
CA LEU A 212 -0.04 4.19 -26.09
C LEU A 212 0.84 4.89 -27.12
N LEU A 213 2.17 4.82 -26.97
CA LEU A 213 3.10 5.34 -27.97
C LEU A 213 2.88 4.69 -29.33
N GLY A 214 2.69 3.36 -29.36
CA GLY A 214 2.36 2.60 -30.56
C GLY A 214 0.97 2.89 -31.14
N ARG A 215 0.19 3.81 -30.56
CA ARG A 215 -1.12 4.28 -31.05
C ARG A 215 -1.11 5.74 -31.51
N GLY A 216 0.08 6.36 -31.58
CA GLY A 216 0.28 7.70 -32.10
C GLY A 216 0.24 8.81 -31.05
N ILE A 217 0.20 8.46 -29.76
CA ILE A 217 0.40 9.44 -28.67
C ILE A 217 1.90 9.75 -28.61
N SER A 218 2.24 11.04 -28.63
CA SER A 218 3.65 11.47 -28.55
C SER A 218 4.22 11.20 -27.16
N ALA A 219 5.55 11.06 -27.05
CA ALA A 219 6.20 10.91 -25.74
C ALA A 219 5.92 12.10 -24.80
N ALA A 220 5.82 13.31 -25.36
CA ALA A 220 5.48 14.52 -24.62
C ALA A 220 4.03 14.49 -24.08
N ASP A 221 3.08 13.99 -24.87
CA ASP A 221 1.69 13.84 -24.41
C ASP A 221 1.55 12.70 -23.41
N MET A 222 2.29 11.60 -23.60
CA MET A 222 2.38 10.53 -22.61
C MET A 222 2.93 11.04 -21.27
N ALA A 223 3.98 11.86 -21.28
CA ALA A 223 4.50 12.49 -20.07
C ALA A 223 3.43 13.33 -19.35
N LYS A 224 2.66 14.16 -20.08
CA LYS A 224 1.53 14.91 -19.50
C LYS A 224 0.48 13.99 -18.89
N MET A 225 0.14 12.90 -19.57
CA MET A 225 -0.83 11.91 -19.09
C MET A 225 -0.36 11.27 -17.77
N VAL A 226 0.91 10.87 -17.67
CA VAL A 226 1.48 10.27 -16.45
C VAL A 226 1.52 11.26 -15.29
N VAL A 227 1.93 12.51 -15.54
CA VAL A 227 1.95 13.55 -14.48
C VAL A 227 0.54 13.86 -13.96
N LYS A 228 -0.45 13.83 -14.85
CA LYS A 228 -1.85 14.03 -14.49
C LYS A 228 -2.40 12.82 -13.73
N CYS A 229 -2.16 11.61 -14.24
CA CYS A 229 -2.76 10.34 -13.82
C CYS A 229 -1.67 9.23 -13.76
N PRO A 230 -0.84 9.19 -12.69
CA PRO A 230 0.23 8.20 -12.55
C PRO A 230 -0.23 6.74 -12.62
N GLN A 231 -1.43 6.46 -12.14
CA GLN A 231 -2.01 5.11 -12.15
C GLN A 231 -2.12 4.50 -13.56
N LEU A 232 -2.10 5.33 -14.61
CA LEU A 232 -2.13 4.91 -16.02
C LEU A 232 -1.05 3.87 -16.35
N ILE A 233 0.14 4.00 -15.77
CA ILE A 233 1.28 3.12 -16.07
C ILE A 233 1.27 1.80 -15.28
N ALA A 234 0.35 1.64 -14.34
CA ALA A 234 0.14 0.39 -13.61
C ALA A 234 -1.06 -0.42 -14.14
N LEU A 235 -1.69 0.05 -15.23
CA LEU A 235 -2.85 -0.61 -15.81
C LEU A 235 -2.48 -1.88 -16.59
N GLN A 236 -3.37 -2.87 -16.54
CA GLN A 236 -3.26 -4.05 -17.38
C GLN A 236 -3.56 -3.70 -18.84
N VAL A 237 -2.57 -3.93 -19.72
CA VAL A 237 -2.68 -3.58 -21.15
C VAL A 237 -3.87 -4.24 -21.83
N GLY A 238 -4.28 -5.45 -21.41
CA GLY A 238 -5.47 -6.11 -21.95
C GLY A 238 -6.75 -5.28 -21.79
N LEU A 239 -7.00 -4.78 -20.58
CA LEU A 239 -8.17 -3.95 -20.26
C LEU A 239 -8.09 -2.56 -20.93
N MET A 240 -6.88 -2.00 -20.94
CA MET A 240 -6.58 -0.74 -21.58
C MET A 240 -6.82 -0.80 -23.10
N LYS A 241 -6.46 -1.92 -23.73
CA LYS A 241 -6.68 -2.20 -25.15
C LYS A 241 -8.17 -2.22 -25.49
N ASN A 242 -8.97 -2.92 -24.70
CA ASN A 242 -10.43 -2.98 -24.89
C ASN A 242 -11.05 -1.57 -24.82
N SER A 243 -10.67 -0.81 -23.79
CA SER A 243 -11.16 0.55 -23.58
C SER A 243 -10.74 1.51 -24.69
N TYR A 244 -9.52 1.38 -25.20
CA TYR A 244 -9.01 2.18 -26.31
C TYR A 244 -9.77 1.91 -27.61
N TYR A 245 -10.01 0.64 -27.96
CA TYR A 245 -10.72 0.31 -29.20
C TYR A 245 -12.20 0.67 -29.12
N TYR A 246 -12.83 0.56 -27.96
CA TYR A 246 -14.17 1.09 -27.76
C TYR A 246 -14.21 2.61 -28.00
N PHE A 247 -13.27 3.36 -27.42
CA PHE A 247 -13.16 4.80 -27.61
C PHE A 247 -12.97 5.20 -29.08
N LYS A 248 -12.02 4.55 -29.76
CA LYS A 248 -11.65 4.90 -31.14
C LYS A 248 -12.68 4.42 -32.16
N SER A 249 -13.18 3.19 -32.02
CA SER A 249 -14.02 2.54 -33.04
C SER A 249 -15.51 2.73 -32.79
N GLU A 250 -15.99 2.54 -31.55
CA GLU A 250 -17.42 2.63 -31.24
C GLU A 250 -17.85 4.05 -30.86
N MET A 251 -17.04 4.75 -30.06
CA MET A 251 -17.34 6.14 -29.73
C MET A 251 -16.95 7.11 -30.85
N GLY A 252 -16.00 6.73 -31.72
CA GLY A 252 -15.55 7.56 -32.84
C GLY A 252 -14.93 8.89 -32.42
N ARG A 253 -14.37 8.98 -31.20
CA ARG A 253 -13.85 10.23 -30.63
C ARG A 253 -12.37 10.45 -30.97
N PRO A 254 -11.90 11.71 -31.05
CA PRO A 254 -10.51 12.01 -31.31
C PRO A 254 -9.59 11.59 -30.15
N VAL A 255 -8.47 10.95 -30.46
CA VAL A 255 -7.48 10.44 -29.48
C VAL A 255 -6.94 11.54 -28.56
N LYS A 256 -6.96 12.81 -29.01
CA LYS A 256 -6.56 13.96 -28.20
C LYS A 256 -7.34 14.06 -26.88
N GLU A 257 -8.61 13.65 -26.84
CA GLU A 257 -9.39 13.68 -25.59
C GLU A 257 -8.87 12.69 -24.55
N LEU A 258 -8.21 11.60 -24.96
CA LEU A 258 -7.55 10.67 -24.03
C LEU A 258 -6.31 11.30 -23.38
N VAL A 259 -5.62 12.20 -24.09
CA VAL A 259 -4.50 12.98 -23.52
C VAL A 259 -5.03 14.03 -22.54
N GLU A 260 -6.17 14.65 -22.86
CA GLU A 260 -6.83 15.64 -22.01
C GLU A 260 -7.48 14.99 -20.78
N PHE A 261 -7.93 13.75 -20.85
CA PHE A 261 -8.57 12.99 -19.76
C PHE A 261 -8.04 11.53 -19.69
N PRO A 262 -6.77 11.33 -19.27
CA PRO A 262 -6.15 10.01 -19.16
C PRO A 262 -6.86 9.08 -18.16
N GLU A 263 -7.59 9.66 -17.20
CA GLU A 263 -8.41 8.94 -16.23
C GLU A 263 -9.48 8.05 -16.90
N TYR A 264 -9.81 8.29 -18.18
CA TYR A 264 -10.64 7.41 -18.99
C TYR A 264 -10.28 5.93 -18.82
N PHE A 265 -8.98 5.60 -18.87
CA PHE A 265 -8.50 4.22 -18.78
C PHE A 265 -8.68 3.57 -17.40
N THR A 266 -8.96 4.38 -16.37
CA THR A 266 -9.13 3.92 -14.99
C THR A 266 -10.57 3.54 -14.68
N TYR A 267 -11.52 3.90 -15.55
CA TYR A 267 -12.91 3.50 -15.41
C TYR A 267 -13.17 2.14 -16.08
N SER A 268 -14.06 1.35 -15.49
CA SER A 268 -14.48 0.08 -16.08
C SER A 268 -15.20 0.29 -17.41
N LEU A 269 -14.80 -0.46 -18.42
CA LEU A 269 -15.41 -0.44 -19.74
C LEU A 269 -16.87 -0.91 -19.69
N GLU A 270 -17.10 -2.07 -19.08
CA GLU A 270 -18.41 -2.74 -19.10
C GLU A 270 -19.40 -2.10 -18.13
N SER A 271 -18.97 -1.75 -16.92
CA SER A 271 -19.88 -1.25 -15.88
C SER A 271 -20.09 0.26 -15.90
N ARG A 272 -19.18 1.04 -16.50
CA ARG A 272 -19.26 2.51 -16.46
C ARG A 272 -19.20 3.19 -17.81
N ILE A 273 -18.21 2.89 -18.66
CA ILE A 273 -18.03 3.62 -19.93
C ILE A 273 -19.15 3.30 -20.90
N LYS A 274 -19.37 2.01 -21.21
CA LYS A 274 -20.40 1.55 -22.16
C LYS A 274 -21.82 1.98 -21.75
N PRO A 275 -22.30 1.72 -20.52
CA PRO A 275 -23.69 2.03 -20.17
C PRO A 275 -23.97 3.53 -20.21
N ARG A 276 -23.03 4.35 -19.73
CA ARG A 276 -23.20 5.81 -19.73
C ARG A 276 -23.13 6.38 -21.15
N TYR A 277 -22.23 5.89 -22.00
CA TYR A 277 -22.15 6.35 -23.39
C TYR A 277 -23.40 5.98 -24.21
N GLN A 278 -23.93 4.77 -24.03
CA GLN A 278 -25.18 4.33 -24.69
C GLN A 278 -26.38 5.22 -24.29
N ARG A 279 -26.50 5.58 -23.00
CA ARG A 279 -27.55 6.51 -22.53
C ARG A 279 -27.40 7.92 -23.10
N LEU A 280 -26.17 8.39 -23.33
CA LEU A 280 -25.93 9.68 -23.97
C LEU A 280 -26.30 9.65 -25.45
N GLN A 281 -25.93 8.57 -26.15
CA GLN A 281 -26.28 8.38 -27.56
C GLN A 281 -27.79 8.35 -27.78
N SER A 282 -28.54 7.64 -26.92
CA SER A 282 -30.01 7.55 -27.07
C SER A 282 -30.72 8.90 -26.87
N ARG A 283 -30.10 9.85 -26.16
CA ARG A 283 -30.60 11.22 -25.99
C ARG A 283 -29.93 12.25 -26.90
N GLY A 284 -28.99 11.84 -27.76
CA GLY A 284 -28.25 12.74 -28.65
C GLY A 284 -27.34 13.76 -27.93
N ILE A 285 -26.94 13.49 -26.68
CA ILE A 285 -26.14 14.42 -25.88
C ILE A 285 -24.66 14.29 -26.24
N ARG A 286 -24.02 15.41 -26.59
CA ARG A 286 -22.56 15.50 -26.78
C ARG A 286 -21.92 16.24 -25.61
N CYS A 287 -20.94 15.63 -24.95
CA CYS A 287 -20.25 16.18 -23.78
C CYS A 287 -18.79 15.66 -23.69
N SER A 288 -17.97 16.28 -22.85
CA SER A 288 -16.59 15.85 -22.59
C SER A 288 -16.54 14.52 -21.82
N LEU A 289 -15.43 13.79 -21.89
CA LEU A 289 -15.25 12.54 -21.12
C LEU A 289 -15.41 12.76 -19.61
N ALA A 290 -14.80 13.82 -19.08
CA ALA A 290 -14.89 14.17 -17.67
C ALA A 290 -16.35 14.39 -17.24
N TRP A 291 -17.19 14.99 -18.08
CA TRP A 291 -18.57 15.30 -17.71
C TRP A 291 -19.40 14.04 -17.42
N PHE A 292 -19.28 12.97 -18.21
CA PHE A 292 -20.09 11.78 -17.95
C PHE A 292 -19.36 10.68 -17.17
N LEU A 293 -18.03 10.71 -17.09
CA LEU A 293 -17.27 9.70 -16.35
C LEU A 293 -16.89 10.15 -14.94
N ASN A 294 -16.60 11.44 -14.74
CA ASN A 294 -16.15 11.97 -13.45
C ASN A 294 -17.32 12.43 -12.56
N CYS A 295 -18.26 11.52 -12.28
CA CYS A 295 -19.39 11.74 -11.38
C CYS A 295 -19.98 10.43 -10.84
N SER A 296 -20.63 10.47 -9.69
CA SER A 296 -21.41 9.33 -9.16
C SER A 296 -22.55 8.94 -10.11
N ASP A 297 -23.11 7.74 -9.94
CA ASP A 297 -24.25 7.30 -10.75
C ASP A 297 -25.47 8.21 -10.55
N GLN A 298 -25.71 8.67 -9.32
CA GLN A 298 -26.76 9.64 -9.01
C GLN A 298 -26.56 10.95 -9.77
N ARG A 299 -25.37 11.59 -9.66
CA ARG A 299 -25.10 12.87 -10.34
C ARG A 299 -25.13 12.73 -11.86
N PHE A 300 -24.78 11.56 -12.39
CA PHE A 300 -24.93 11.27 -13.82
C PHE A 300 -26.41 11.21 -14.25
N GLU A 301 -27.27 10.59 -13.44
CA GLU A 301 -28.71 10.52 -13.73
C GLU A 301 -29.39 11.89 -13.60
N GLU A 302 -29.06 12.68 -12.59
CA GLU A 302 -29.52 14.07 -12.44
C GLU A 302 -29.13 14.92 -13.66
N ARG A 303 -27.89 14.76 -14.13
CA ARG A 303 -27.37 15.41 -15.34
C ARG A 303 -28.15 15.00 -16.60
N LEU A 304 -28.53 13.73 -16.72
CA LEU A 304 -29.36 13.26 -17.82
C LEU A 304 -30.78 13.84 -17.77
N GLN A 305 -31.35 13.99 -16.58
CA GLN A 305 -32.72 14.49 -16.36
C GLN A 305 -32.88 16.01 -16.55
N GLY A 306 -31.77 16.76 -16.68
CA GLY A 306 -31.81 18.16 -17.13
C GLY A 306 -32.07 19.21 -16.05
N ALA A 307 -31.70 18.95 -14.79
CA ALA A 307 -31.90 19.92 -13.71
C ALA A 307 -30.69 20.84 -13.43
N TYR A 308 -29.48 20.57 -13.92
CA TYR A 308 -28.31 21.44 -13.68
C TYR A 308 -27.24 21.29 -14.78
N ILE A 309 -26.94 22.37 -15.50
CA ILE A 309 -25.66 22.54 -16.20
C ILE A 309 -24.81 23.46 -15.32
N GLU A 310 -24.06 22.88 -14.39
CA GLU A 310 -22.98 23.61 -13.71
C GLU A 310 -21.72 23.60 -14.58
N ALA A 311 -21.03 24.74 -14.58
CA ALA A 311 -19.69 24.88 -15.13
C ALA A 311 -18.73 23.86 -14.49
N GLU A 312 -17.74 23.43 -15.26
CA GLU A 312 -16.74 22.42 -14.90
C GLU A 312 -16.15 22.65 -13.51
N SER A 313 -16.67 21.97 -12.48
CA SER A 313 -15.97 21.82 -11.22
C SER A 313 -14.96 20.68 -11.40
N SER A 314 -13.68 20.93 -11.12
CA SER A 314 -12.71 19.87 -10.90
C SER A 314 -13.27 18.92 -9.84
N GLY A 315 -13.76 17.75 -10.26
CA GLY A 315 -14.20 16.70 -9.35
C GLY A 315 -13.06 16.27 -8.43
N PRO A 316 -13.35 15.54 -7.34
CA PRO A 316 -12.33 15.19 -6.37
C PRO A 316 -11.13 14.52 -7.06
N SER A 317 -9.96 15.11 -6.90
CA SER A 317 -8.72 14.49 -7.35
C SER A 317 -8.46 13.29 -6.45
N PHE A 318 -8.49 12.09 -7.02
CA PHE A 318 -8.15 10.90 -6.26
C PHE A 318 -6.62 10.84 -6.13
N THR A 319 -6.09 11.31 -4.99
CA THR A 319 -4.72 11.07 -4.56
C THR A 319 -4.66 9.79 -3.75
N LEU A 320 -3.81 8.84 -4.16
CA LEU A 320 -3.66 7.60 -3.43
C LEU A 320 -3.06 7.87 -2.04
N GLY A 321 -3.84 7.60 -0.98
CA GLY A 321 -3.41 7.83 0.42
C GLY A 321 -3.57 9.27 0.94
N GLY A 322 -4.19 10.17 0.16
CA GLY A 322 -4.57 11.51 0.61
C GLY A 322 -5.99 11.57 1.18
N LYS A 323 -6.26 12.54 2.05
CA LYS A 323 -7.62 12.85 2.52
C LYS A 323 -8.44 13.36 1.32
N LEU A 324 -9.68 12.91 1.18
CA LEU A 324 -10.59 13.43 0.16
C LEU A 324 -10.85 14.91 0.44
N GLU A 325 -10.19 15.81 -0.27
CA GLU A 325 -10.46 17.24 -0.13
C GLU A 325 -11.73 17.59 -0.91
N LEU A 326 -12.81 17.79 -0.17
CA LEU A 326 -14.05 18.35 -0.66
C LEU A 326 -13.98 19.89 -0.53
N PRO A 327 -14.39 20.67 -1.53
CA PRO A 327 -14.51 22.11 -1.37
C PRO A 327 -15.73 22.43 -0.46
N GLY A 328 -15.43 22.80 0.79
CA GLY A 328 -16.28 23.57 1.71
C GLY A 328 -17.65 22.99 2.11
N ASN A 329 -17.76 22.43 3.32
CA ASN A 329 -18.67 22.95 4.34
C ASN A 329 -18.44 22.29 5.72
N ASN A 330 -18.73 23.08 6.75
CA ASN A 330 -18.56 22.82 8.18
C ASN A 330 -19.35 21.61 8.71
N ASP A 331 -18.76 21.01 9.76
CA ASP A 331 -19.36 20.30 10.90
C ASP A 331 -20.73 19.64 10.71
N VAL A 332 -20.78 18.29 10.84
CA VAL A 332 -21.59 17.61 11.88
C VAL A 332 -20.94 16.26 12.20
N VAL A 333 -20.69 16.03 13.49
CA VAL A 333 -20.27 14.75 14.09
C VAL A 333 -21.51 13.86 14.26
N SER A 334 -21.41 12.56 13.95
CA SER A 334 -22.28 11.55 14.52
C SER A 334 -21.50 10.26 14.75
N GLU A 335 -21.39 9.90 16.03
CA GLU A 335 -20.94 8.63 16.59
C GLU A 335 -21.95 7.52 16.24
N GLU A 336 -21.51 6.33 15.85
CA GLU A 336 -22.26 5.07 16.08
C GLU A 336 -21.30 3.89 16.33
N ASP A 337 -21.73 3.04 17.25
CA ASP A 337 -21.02 1.97 17.97
C ASP A 337 -20.93 0.60 17.23
N GLU A 338 -20.09 -0.24 17.84
CA GLU A 338 -19.59 -1.61 17.62
C GLU A 338 -20.51 -2.73 17.06
N SER A 339 -19.88 -3.70 16.38
CA SER A 339 -20.27 -5.12 16.41
C SER A 339 -19.14 -6.03 15.90
N ASP A 340 -18.60 -6.87 16.80
CA ASP A 340 -17.64 -7.96 16.54
C ASP A 340 -18.31 -9.19 15.89
N ASP A 341 -17.59 -9.89 15.02
CA ASP A 341 -17.50 -11.35 14.99
C ASP A 341 -16.36 -11.82 14.04
N GLU A 342 -15.37 -12.51 14.62
CA GLU A 342 -14.20 -13.08 13.94
C GLU A 342 -14.39 -14.58 13.65
N ILE A 343 -14.06 -15.03 12.43
CA ILE A 343 -13.79 -16.45 12.15
C ILE A 343 -12.40 -16.61 11.54
N LEU A 344 -11.66 -17.55 12.14
CA LEU A 344 -10.25 -17.86 12.05
C LEU A 344 -9.94 -18.82 10.87
N TYR A 345 -8.92 -18.53 10.03
CA TYR A 345 -8.28 -19.58 9.21
C TYR A 345 -6.74 -19.50 9.21
N ARG A 346 -6.15 -20.70 9.25
CA ARG A 346 -4.72 -21.03 9.45
C ARG A 346 -3.93 -20.94 8.15
N HIS A 347 -2.62 -20.70 8.29
CA HIS A 347 -1.65 -20.50 7.22
C HIS A 347 -1.02 -21.79 6.68
N THR A 348 -0.66 -21.78 5.39
CA THR A 348 0.54 -22.42 4.82
C THR A 348 1.07 -21.56 3.66
N HIS A 349 2.39 -21.32 3.61
CA HIS A 349 3.07 -20.39 2.69
C HIS A 349 3.40 -21.00 1.30
N PRO A 350 3.16 -20.29 0.18
CA PRO A 350 3.75 -20.59 -1.15
C PRO A 350 4.90 -19.63 -1.52
N SER A 351 5.62 -19.96 -2.61
CA SER A 351 6.77 -19.19 -3.12
C SER A 351 6.35 -18.06 -4.09
N MET A 352 7.24 -17.08 -4.32
CA MET A 352 6.95 -15.81 -5.03
C MET A 352 6.53 -15.96 -6.50
N ASP A 353 6.78 -17.10 -7.15
CA ASP A 353 6.36 -17.36 -8.53
C ASP A 353 4.90 -17.90 -8.63
N ASP A 354 4.28 -18.27 -7.50
CA ASP A 354 3.01 -19.01 -7.46
C ASP A 354 1.74 -18.14 -7.35
N LEU A 355 1.85 -16.79 -7.37
CA LEU A 355 0.76 -15.89 -6.92
C LEU A 355 0.11 -14.99 -8.00
N LEU A 356 0.34 -15.27 -9.28
CA LEU A 356 -0.09 -14.38 -10.38
C LEU A 356 -1.45 -14.69 -11.03
N HIS A 357 -2.35 -15.40 -10.35
CA HIS A 357 -3.72 -15.65 -10.85
C HIS A 357 -4.81 -15.34 -9.83
N LEU A 358 -4.89 -14.08 -9.40
CA LEU A 358 -6.10 -13.54 -8.76
C LEU A 358 -7.14 -13.18 -9.83
N ARG A 359 -8.21 -13.97 -9.88
CA ARG A 359 -9.40 -13.69 -10.69
C ARG A 359 -10.41 -12.98 -9.80
N ILE A 360 -10.53 -11.66 -9.96
CA ILE A 360 -11.53 -10.87 -9.24
C ILE A 360 -12.85 -11.04 -10.00
N GLU A 361 -13.74 -11.89 -9.48
CA GLU A 361 -15.01 -12.24 -10.15
C GLU A 361 -16.16 -11.23 -9.91
N GLN A 362 -15.89 -10.06 -9.31
CA GLN A 362 -16.81 -8.92 -9.35
C GLN A 362 -16.08 -7.60 -9.70
N GLU A 363 -16.38 -7.08 -10.89
CA GLU A 363 -15.75 -5.93 -11.54
C GLU A 363 -16.22 -4.58 -10.93
N HIS A 364 -15.79 -4.30 -9.71
CA HIS A 364 -15.77 -2.93 -9.19
C HIS A 364 -14.43 -2.25 -9.52
N SER A 365 -14.43 -0.92 -9.58
CA SER A 365 -13.23 -0.06 -9.81
C SER A 365 -12.07 -0.28 -8.82
N LEU A 366 -12.29 -1.12 -7.80
CA LEU A 366 -11.31 -1.59 -6.84
C LEU A 366 -10.39 -2.68 -7.39
N SER A 367 -10.79 -3.40 -8.45
CA SER A 367 -10.01 -4.52 -9.00
C SER A 367 -8.64 -4.09 -9.53
N GLN A 368 -8.58 -2.96 -10.26
CA GLN A 368 -7.32 -2.39 -10.73
C GLN A 368 -6.50 -1.73 -9.60
N HIS A 369 -7.18 -1.28 -8.54
CA HIS A 369 -6.58 -0.71 -7.34
C HIS A 369 -5.84 -1.77 -6.51
N LEU A 370 -6.48 -2.93 -6.34
CA LEU A 370 -5.94 -4.13 -5.72
C LEU A 370 -4.79 -4.72 -6.53
N ILE A 371 -4.90 -4.77 -7.87
CA ILE A 371 -3.79 -5.23 -8.75
C ILE A 371 -2.55 -4.35 -8.59
N GLY A 372 -2.73 -3.03 -8.41
CA GLY A 372 -1.62 -2.13 -8.09
C GLY A 372 -0.92 -2.55 -6.80
N LEU A 373 -1.67 -2.72 -5.70
CA LEU A 373 -1.18 -3.18 -4.41
C LEU A 373 -0.49 -4.56 -4.50
N LEU A 374 -1.04 -5.50 -5.26
CA LEU A 374 -0.52 -6.86 -5.51
C LEU A 374 0.83 -6.94 -6.22
N LEU A 375 1.21 -5.91 -6.98
CA LEU A 375 2.46 -5.91 -7.74
C LEU A 375 3.68 -5.42 -6.94
N ILE A 376 3.50 -5.05 -5.67
CA ILE A 376 4.42 -4.18 -4.92
C ILE A 376 4.96 -4.83 -3.63
N ASP A 377 4.30 -5.85 -3.08
CA ASP A 377 4.66 -6.41 -1.78
C ASP A 377 5.47 -7.71 -1.90
N PRO A 378 6.68 -7.79 -1.29
CA PRO A 378 7.43 -9.03 -1.19
C PRO A 378 6.81 -10.07 -0.23
N GLN A 379 5.74 -9.74 0.51
CA GLN A 379 5.07 -10.61 1.48
C GLN A 379 3.55 -10.73 1.15
N PRO A 380 3.11 -11.80 0.46
CA PRO A 380 1.75 -11.95 -0.08
C PRO A 380 0.61 -11.95 0.96
N LEU A 381 0.90 -12.34 2.20
CA LEU A 381 -0.07 -12.49 3.29
C LEU A 381 -0.39 -11.15 3.98
N ASP A 382 0.62 -10.29 4.13
CA ASP A 382 0.46 -8.94 4.69
C ASP A 382 -0.43 -8.10 3.77
N LEU A 383 -0.24 -8.26 2.46
CA LEU A 383 -1.05 -7.62 1.46
C LEU A 383 -2.53 -8.05 1.53
N PHE A 384 -2.82 -9.34 1.77
CA PHE A 384 -4.20 -9.79 1.91
C PHE A 384 -4.85 -9.20 3.16
N SER A 385 -4.14 -9.17 4.29
CA SER A 385 -4.62 -8.55 5.52
C SER A 385 -4.88 -7.05 5.34
N ASP A 386 -3.94 -6.34 4.71
CA ASP A 386 -4.05 -4.90 4.44
C ASP A 386 -5.15 -4.60 3.41
N CYS A 387 -5.36 -5.47 2.42
CA CYS A 387 -6.46 -5.34 1.47
C CYS A 387 -7.82 -5.60 2.14
N VAL A 388 -7.92 -6.62 2.99
CA VAL A 388 -9.15 -6.91 3.74
C VAL A 388 -9.46 -5.80 4.74
N GLN A 389 -8.46 -5.27 5.42
CA GLN A 389 -8.60 -4.15 6.34
C GLN A 389 -9.00 -2.87 5.61
N PHE A 390 -8.38 -2.55 4.47
CA PHE A 390 -8.79 -1.44 3.60
C PHE A 390 -10.23 -1.56 3.08
N LEU A 391 -10.68 -2.78 2.77
CA LEU A 391 -12.06 -3.05 2.34
C LEU A 391 -13.06 -2.92 3.50
N ARG A 392 -12.69 -3.39 4.70
CA ARG A 392 -13.50 -3.24 5.94
C ARG A 392 -13.64 -1.77 6.36
N GLU A 393 -12.54 -1.02 6.39
CA GLU A 393 -12.52 0.40 6.74
C GLU A 393 -13.39 1.28 5.83
N ARG A 394 -13.76 0.77 4.64
CA ARG A 394 -14.59 1.47 3.65
C ARG A 394 -15.97 0.85 3.47
N SER A 395 -16.36 -0.10 4.32
CA SER A 395 -17.65 -0.80 4.27
C SER A 395 -17.98 -1.36 2.88
N ILE A 396 -16.96 -1.86 2.17
CA ILE A 396 -17.13 -2.41 0.83
C ILE A 396 -17.41 -3.90 0.95
N GLU A 397 -18.69 -4.25 0.92
CA GLU A 397 -19.16 -5.64 0.97
C GLU A 397 -19.30 -6.26 -0.43
N GLY A 398 -19.28 -7.59 -0.52
CA GLY A 398 -19.58 -8.33 -1.76
C GLY A 398 -18.40 -8.61 -2.69
N ILE A 399 -17.17 -8.19 -2.36
CA ILE A 399 -15.98 -8.53 -3.15
C ILE A 399 -15.50 -9.93 -2.77
N LYS A 400 -15.51 -10.85 -3.75
CA LYS A 400 -14.92 -12.19 -3.61
C LYS A 400 -13.46 -12.16 -4.06
N LEU A 401 -12.54 -12.32 -3.12
CA LEU A 401 -11.11 -12.46 -3.37
C LEU A 401 -10.76 -13.96 -3.38
N ASP A 402 -10.72 -14.59 -4.56
CA ASP A 402 -10.27 -15.98 -4.68
C ASP A 402 -8.73 -16.01 -4.75
N LEU A 403 -8.10 -16.43 -3.65
CA LEU A 403 -6.68 -16.75 -3.57
C LEU A 403 -6.49 -18.22 -3.98
N LYS A 404 -6.13 -18.47 -5.25
CA LYS A 404 -5.70 -19.82 -5.64
C LYS A 404 -4.25 -20.07 -5.25
N LEU A 405 -4.07 -20.80 -4.16
CA LEU A 405 -2.80 -21.45 -3.85
C LEU A 405 -2.71 -22.72 -4.71
N ASP A 406 -1.69 -22.85 -5.55
CA ASP A 406 -1.48 -24.04 -6.40
C ASP A 406 -0.97 -25.25 -5.57
N THR A 407 -1.43 -25.36 -4.32
CA THR A 407 -1.29 -26.53 -3.45
C THR A 407 -2.54 -27.41 -3.44
N GLY A 408 -3.55 -27.11 -4.28
CA GLY A 408 -4.78 -27.90 -4.39
C GLY A 408 -5.74 -27.76 -3.20
N VAL A 409 -5.64 -26.68 -2.43
CA VAL A 409 -6.62 -26.30 -1.40
C VAL A 409 -7.22 -24.97 -1.85
N GLU A 410 -8.50 -25.00 -2.21
CA GLU A 410 -9.29 -23.83 -2.61
C GLU A 410 -9.49 -22.82 -1.48
#